data_AF-H3C220-F1
#
_entry.id   AF-H3C220-F1
#
_cell.length_a   1.000
_cell.length_b   1.000
_cell.length_c   1.000
_cell.angle_alpha   90.00
_cell.angle_beta   90.00
_cell.angle_gamma   90.00
#
_symmetry.space_group_name_H-M   'P 1'
#
loop_
_entity.id
_entity.type
_entity.pdbx_description
1 polymer ?
#
loop_
_entity_poly.entity_id
_entity_poly.type
_entity_poly.pdbx_seq_one_letter_code
_entity_poly.pdbx_strand_id
1 'polypeptide(L)'
;MGCLSRLLVEGGIICHKEFLLLSSQRSCAVRTFSSGTQIKYSLTESYRILQLPAEGNKSAAQVKDAYLRLAKLYHPDSGTPTADAELFAKVEEAYRAVLTHQRKTKQSCQGKTTEEEETRQATLAHRHYLSYEGVGSGTLFQRENQYRQIRVNRAAEKVLDYRQREHERAAAAEGELVERDVRQRSHKIKITQAVERLVEDLIQESMARGDFRNLSGAGKPLTKFEDNPYADPMTHNLNRILTDNGYQPPWVVTQRDIREAIAHIRKKLLVSRARLGDPMTPIEQSQWKQLCEFVQEELVKLNKMVDSYNLIVPLLTMQMVHFSLSREMDRAVKGARQHKVDQQREVEKYRERQKEKNENAKNNKHRFIFWIKNVFK
;
A
#
# COMPACT_ATOMS: atom_id res chain seq x y z
N MET A 1 -19.92 -15.66 -52.38
CA MET A 1 -20.75 -15.79 -51.16
C MET A 1 -20.58 -14.48 -50.38
N GLY A 2 -21.23 -13.39 -50.78
CA GLY A 2 -22.59 -13.02 -50.33
C GLY A 2 -22.53 -12.58 -48.86
N CYS A 3 -22.92 -11.40 -48.41
CA CYS A 3 -23.68 -10.29 -48.98
C CYS A 3 -23.59 -9.09 -48.02
N LEU A 4 -23.51 -7.87 -48.59
CA LEU A 4 -24.20 -6.62 -48.18
C LEU A 4 -23.88 -6.01 -46.79
N SER A 5 -23.19 -4.87 -46.61
CA SER A 5 -23.43 -3.47 -47.03
C SER A 5 -24.83 -2.89 -46.74
N ARG A 6 -24.91 -1.91 -45.81
CA ARG A 6 -25.53 -0.55 -45.89
C ARG A 6 -25.79 -0.01 -44.46
N LEU A 7 -25.15 1.11 -44.06
CA LEU A 7 -25.57 2.53 -44.24
C LEU A 7 -26.85 2.84 -43.43
N LEU A 8 -26.73 3.55 -42.29
CA LEU A 8 -26.89 5.02 -42.09
C LEU A 8 -28.32 5.37 -41.63
N VAL A 9 -28.45 6.10 -40.52
CA VAL A 9 -29.04 7.45 -40.43
C VAL A 9 -29.47 7.77 -38.98
N GLU A 10 -29.23 9.05 -38.69
CA GLU A 10 -29.52 9.94 -37.56
C GLU A 10 -30.91 9.86 -36.90
N GLY A 11 -30.99 10.46 -35.70
CA GLY A 11 -32.26 10.93 -35.14
C GLY A 11 -32.14 11.23 -33.65
N GLY A 12 -31.97 12.50 -33.28
CA GLY A 12 -31.98 12.94 -31.89
C GLY A 12 -33.38 13.20 -31.34
N ILE A 13 -33.33 13.97 -30.23
CA ILE A 13 -34.35 14.82 -29.61
C ILE A 13 -35.22 14.22 -28.48
N ILE A 14 -35.27 15.02 -27.39
CA ILE A 14 -36.36 15.33 -26.45
C ILE A 14 -36.34 14.69 -25.06
N CYS A 15 -36.01 15.55 -24.09
CA CYS A 15 -36.39 15.47 -22.68
C CYS A 15 -37.91 15.50 -22.50
N HIS A 16 -38.46 14.58 -21.70
CA HIS A 16 -39.73 14.80 -21.01
C HIS A 16 -39.58 14.48 -19.52
N LYS A 17 -39.78 15.53 -18.71
CA LYS A 17 -40.13 15.45 -17.29
C LYS A 17 -41.53 14.85 -17.19
N GLU A 18 -41.69 13.77 -16.42
CA GLU A 18 -42.97 13.48 -15.79
C GLU A 18 -42.79 13.02 -14.34
N PHE A 19 -43.52 13.75 -13.49
CA PHE A 19 -43.82 13.50 -12.10
C PHE A 19 -44.59 12.18 -11.97
N LEU A 20 -44.19 11.29 -11.06
CA LEU A 20 -45.09 10.26 -10.54
C LEU A 20 -45.07 10.28 -9.01
N LEU A 21 -46.24 10.63 -8.47
CA LEU A 21 -46.60 10.66 -7.06
C LEU A 21 -46.78 9.25 -6.49
N LEU A 22 -46.35 9.13 -5.23
CA LEU A 22 -46.83 8.25 -4.15
C LEU A 22 -47.66 7.01 -4.50
N SER A 23 -47.09 5.84 -4.21
CA SER A 23 -47.86 4.64 -3.88
C SER A 23 -47.49 4.12 -2.48
N SER A 24 -48.44 4.34 -1.56
CA SER A 24 -48.63 3.69 -0.26
C SER A 24 -48.01 2.29 -0.13
N GLN A 25 -46.99 2.15 0.72
CA GLN A 25 -46.55 0.85 1.21
C GLN A 25 -47.56 0.34 2.25
N ARG A 26 -48.40 -0.61 1.85
CA ARG A 26 -49.19 -1.42 2.76
C ARG A 26 -48.24 -2.35 3.53
N SER A 27 -48.15 -2.14 4.83
CA SER A 27 -47.53 -3.06 5.77
C SER A 27 -48.31 -4.38 5.81
N CYS A 28 -47.78 -5.43 5.18
CA CYS A 28 -48.25 -6.80 5.35
C CYS A 28 -47.90 -7.30 6.75
N ALA A 29 -48.90 -7.34 7.64
CA ALA A 29 -48.80 -8.05 8.90
C ALA A 29 -48.79 -9.56 8.63
N VAL A 30 -47.64 -10.20 8.82
CA VAL A 30 -47.53 -11.67 8.80
C VAL A 30 -48.25 -12.21 10.02
N ARG A 31 -49.45 -12.77 9.82
CA ARG A 31 -50.15 -13.57 10.82
C ARG A 31 -49.45 -14.93 10.91
N THR A 32 -48.80 -15.20 12.03
CA THR A 32 -48.28 -16.52 12.37
C THR A 32 -49.46 -17.47 12.62
N PHE A 33 -49.72 -18.38 11.69
CA PHE A 33 -50.62 -19.51 11.93
C PHE A 33 -49.88 -20.54 12.79
N SER A 34 -50.23 -20.66 14.07
CA SER A 34 -49.82 -21.82 14.87
C SER A 34 -50.77 -22.97 14.55
N SER A 35 -50.35 -23.89 13.68
CA SER A 35 -51.04 -25.18 13.54
C SER A 35 -50.74 -26.03 14.78
N GLY A 36 -51.54 -25.88 15.84
CA GLY A 36 -51.50 -26.77 16.98
C GLY A 36 -52.00 -28.15 16.55
N THR A 37 -51.11 -29.14 16.45
CA THR A 37 -51.50 -30.53 16.20
C THR A 37 -52.36 -31.02 17.35
N GLN A 38 -53.62 -31.37 17.07
CA GLN A 38 -54.54 -31.94 18.04
C GLN A 38 -53.96 -33.27 18.54
N ILE A 39 -53.67 -33.36 19.85
CA ILE A 39 -53.12 -34.57 20.46
C ILE A 39 -54.23 -35.61 20.51
N LYS A 40 -54.12 -36.67 19.71
CA LYS A 40 -55.15 -37.71 19.59
C LYS A 40 -55.09 -38.76 20.69
N TYR A 41 -53.92 -39.03 21.25
CA TYR A 41 -53.70 -40.12 22.21
C TYR A 41 -53.67 -39.62 23.67
N SER A 42 -54.26 -40.40 24.58
CA SER A 42 -54.10 -40.19 26.02
C SER A 42 -52.66 -40.48 26.45
N LEU A 43 -52.24 -39.95 27.60
CA LEU A 43 -50.86 -40.12 28.10
C LEU A 43 -50.50 -41.61 28.28
N THR A 44 -51.42 -42.40 28.82
CA THR A 44 -51.25 -43.85 29.03
C THR A 44 -51.12 -44.60 27.72
N GLU A 45 -51.90 -44.23 26.71
CA GLU A 45 -51.82 -44.81 25.37
C GLU A 45 -50.51 -44.43 24.66
N SER A 46 -50.05 -43.21 24.85
CA SER A 46 -48.76 -42.75 24.32
C SER A 46 -47.58 -43.55 24.89
N TYR A 47 -47.62 -43.94 26.17
CA TYR A 47 -46.60 -44.82 26.75
C TYR A 47 -46.68 -46.26 26.24
N ARG A 48 -47.89 -46.78 26.01
CA ARG A 48 -48.08 -48.12 25.41
C ARG A 48 -47.51 -48.18 23.99
N ILE A 49 -47.77 -47.16 23.17
CA ILE A 49 -47.24 -47.07 21.80
C ILE A 49 -45.70 -47.00 21.81
N LEU A 50 -45.12 -46.28 22.77
CA LEU A 50 -43.66 -46.21 22.97
C LEU A 50 -43.06 -47.46 23.63
N GLN A 51 -43.86 -48.51 23.84
CA GLN A 51 -43.47 -49.77 24.50
C GLN A 51 -42.85 -49.54 25.89
N LEU A 52 -43.38 -48.55 26.61
CA LEU A 52 -42.98 -48.24 27.99
C LEU A 52 -44.07 -48.71 28.97
N PRO A 53 -43.70 -49.11 30.20
CA PRO A 53 -44.69 -49.50 31.21
C PRO A 53 -45.64 -48.33 31.49
N ALA A 54 -46.95 -48.59 31.49
CA ALA A 54 -48.00 -47.57 31.59
C ALA A 54 -48.04 -46.84 32.94
N GLU A 55 -47.41 -47.40 33.97
CA GLU A 55 -47.45 -46.87 35.33
C GLU A 55 -46.03 -46.45 35.79
N GLY A 56 -45.88 -45.19 36.19
CA GLY A 56 -44.65 -44.58 36.74
C GLY A 56 -44.15 -43.34 35.98
N ASN A 57 -43.63 -42.36 36.72
CA ASN A 57 -43.02 -41.14 36.16
C ASN A 57 -41.74 -41.49 35.38
N LYS A 58 -41.81 -41.44 34.04
CA LYS A 58 -40.66 -41.75 33.18
C LYS A 58 -39.77 -40.52 33.03
N SER A 59 -38.46 -40.72 33.19
CA SER A 59 -37.46 -39.70 32.88
C SER A 59 -37.52 -39.32 31.41
N ALA A 60 -37.35 -38.04 31.09
CA ALA A 60 -37.37 -37.53 29.72
C ALA A 60 -36.33 -38.23 28.82
N ALA A 61 -35.21 -38.68 29.40
CA ALA A 61 -34.19 -39.45 28.69
C ALA A 61 -34.73 -40.82 28.23
N GLN A 62 -35.44 -41.54 29.11
CA GLN A 62 -36.00 -42.87 28.82
C GLN A 62 -37.04 -42.83 27.70
N VAL A 63 -37.87 -41.79 27.67
CA VAL A 63 -38.86 -41.57 26.61
C VAL A 63 -38.18 -41.29 25.27
N LYS A 64 -37.11 -40.49 25.28
CA LYS A 64 -36.30 -40.20 24.08
C LYS A 64 -35.63 -41.46 23.54
N ASP A 65 -35.05 -42.28 24.41
CA ASP A 65 -34.35 -43.50 23.99
C ASP A 65 -35.32 -44.55 23.43
N ALA A 66 -36.52 -44.66 24.01
CA ALA A 66 -37.58 -45.51 23.46
C ALA A 66 -38.03 -45.04 22.07
N TYR A 67 -38.25 -43.74 21.90
CA TYR A 67 -38.56 -43.16 20.59
C TYR A 67 -37.46 -43.42 19.56
N LEU A 68 -36.19 -43.20 19.91
CA LEU A 68 -35.08 -43.42 19.00
C LEU A 68 -34.92 -44.90 18.60
N ARG A 69 -35.23 -45.84 19.50
CA ARG A 69 -35.24 -47.28 19.17
C ARG A 69 -36.33 -47.60 18.16
N LEU A 70 -37.57 -47.15 18.40
CA LEU A 70 -38.70 -47.41 17.50
C LEU A 70 -38.55 -46.67 16.16
N ALA A 71 -38.03 -45.44 16.19
CA ALA A 71 -37.73 -44.67 14.99
C ALA A 71 -36.76 -45.42 14.08
N LYS A 72 -35.65 -45.97 14.62
CA LYS A 72 -34.69 -46.75 13.82
C LYS A 72 -35.28 -48.04 13.21
N LEU A 73 -36.32 -48.61 13.83
CA LEU A 73 -36.96 -49.84 13.36
C LEU A 73 -38.00 -49.58 12.27
N TYR A 74 -38.83 -48.56 12.44
CA TYR A 74 -40.00 -48.29 11.60
C TYR A 74 -39.81 -47.15 10.60
N HIS A 75 -38.64 -46.50 10.55
CA HIS A 75 -38.41 -45.38 9.63
C HIS A 75 -38.56 -45.83 8.16
N PRO A 76 -39.30 -45.10 7.30
CA PRO A 76 -39.49 -45.50 5.91
C PRO A 76 -38.18 -45.61 5.11
N ASP A 77 -37.16 -44.84 5.50
CA ASP A 77 -35.86 -44.83 4.81
C ASP A 77 -34.81 -45.80 5.42
N SER A 78 -35.15 -46.61 6.45
CA SER A 78 -34.17 -47.52 7.06
C SER A 78 -33.85 -48.76 6.22
N GLY A 79 -34.61 -49.03 5.15
CA GLY A 79 -34.38 -50.15 4.24
C GLY A 79 -34.58 -51.54 4.86
N THR A 80 -35.13 -51.61 6.07
CA THR A 80 -35.45 -52.85 6.80
C THR A 80 -36.82 -53.39 6.37
N PRO A 81 -37.06 -54.72 6.40
CA PRO A 81 -38.37 -55.29 6.04
C PRO A 81 -39.50 -54.93 7.03
N THR A 82 -39.17 -54.24 8.12
CA THR A 82 -40.09 -53.77 9.17
C THR A 82 -40.37 -52.26 9.06
N ALA A 83 -39.90 -51.60 8.00
CA ALA A 83 -40.09 -50.17 7.78
C ALA A 83 -41.54 -49.86 7.38
N ASP A 84 -42.27 -49.15 8.24
CA ASP A 84 -43.69 -48.83 8.07
C ASP A 84 -43.95 -47.35 8.40
N ALA A 85 -44.28 -46.55 7.38
CA ALA A 85 -44.50 -45.12 7.52
C ALA A 85 -45.65 -44.76 8.48
N GLU A 86 -46.73 -45.54 8.47
CA GLU A 86 -47.88 -45.30 9.34
C GLU A 86 -47.57 -45.61 10.81
N LEU A 87 -46.78 -46.65 11.08
CA LEU A 87 -46.35 -46.98 12.44
C LEU A 87 -45.39 -45.93 12.97
N PHE A 88 -44.48 -45.44 12.13
CA PHE A 88 -43.58 -44.34 12.49
C PHE A 88 -44.34 -43.06 12.86
N ALA A 89 -45.36 -42.68 12.09
CA ALA A 89 -46.20 -41.53 12.40
C ALA A 89 -46.93 -41.68 13.76
N LYS A 90 -47.47 -42.87 14.07
CA LYS A 90 -48.10 -43.15 15.38
C LYS A 90 -47.10 -43.00 16.53
N VAL A 91 -45.87 -43.50 16.35
CA VAL A 91 -44.79 -43.39 17.34
C VAL A 91 -44.37 -41.93 17.54
N GLU A 92 -44.28 -41.14 16.47
CA GLU A 92 -43.96 -39.72 16.54
C GLU A 92 -45.06 -38.91 17.24
N GLU A 93 -46.33 -39.15 16.90
CA GLU A 93 -47.48 -38.51 17.53
C GLU A 93 -47.51 -38.80 19.05
N ALA A 94 -47.29 -40.06 19.44
CA ALA A 94 -47.19 -40.47 20.85
C ALA A 94 -46.04 -39.77 21.58
N TYR A 95 -44.85 -39.65 20.96
CA TYR A 95 -43.71 -38.94 21.55
C TYR A 95 -44.00 -37.45 21.76
N ARG A 96 -44.59 -36.78 20.76
CA ARG A 96 -45.01 -35.38 20.86
C ARG A 96 -46.05 -35.18 21.97
N ALA A 97 -47.02 -36.08 22.09
CA ALA A 97 -48.01 -36.06 23.15
C ALA A 97 -47.36 -36.09 24.55
N VAL A 98 -46.38 -36.97 24.78
CA VAL A 98 -45.67 -37.05 26.08
C VAL A 98 -44.89 -35.76 26.38
N LEU A 99 -44.20 -35.17 25.38
CA LEU A 99 -43.46 -33.92 25.58
C LEU A 99 -44.37 -32.73 25.95
N THR A 100 -45.53 -32.63 25.29
CA THR A 100 -46.51 -31.58 25.60
C THR A 100 -47.08 -31.74 27.00
N HIS A 101 -47.38 -32.97 27.43
CA HIS A 101 -47.83 -33.25 28.80
C HIS A 101 -46.75 -32.90 29.82
N GLN A 102 -45.48 -33.29 29.61
CA GLN A 102 -44.38 -32.93 30.51
C GLN A 102 -44.17 -31.42 30.64
N ARG A 103 -44.31 -30.67 29.54
CA ARG A 103 -44.26 -29.20 29.56
C ARG A 103 -45.43 -28.62 30.37
N LYS A 104 -46.66 -29.10 30.13
CA LYS A 104 -47.86 -28.65 30.83
C LYS A 104 -47.81 -28.96 32.33
N THR A 105 -47.33 -30.14 32.72
CA THR A 105 -47.13 -30.51 34.14
C THR A 105 -46.07 -29.64 34.81
N LYS A 106 -44.96 -29.33 34.12
CA LYS A 106 -43.97 -28.37 34.64
C LYS A 106 -44.55 -26.96 34.81
N GLN A 107 -45.42 -26.54 33.89
CA GLN A 107 -46.09 -25.24 33.94
C GLN A 107 -47.16 -25.16 35.04
N SER A 108 -47.87 -26.25 35.36
CA SER A 108 -48.89 -26.25 36.42
C SER A 108 -48.32 -26.30 37.84
N CYS A 109 -47.08 -26.77 38.04
CA CYS A 109 -46.44 -26.84 39.36
C CYS A 109 -45.74 -25.53 39.78
N GLN A 110 -45.56 -24.57 38.87
CA GLN A 110 -45.18 -23.19 39.19
C GLN A 110 -46.47 -22.35 39.26
N GLY A 111 -47.18 -22.46 40.38
CA GLY A 111 -48.38 -21.67 40.63
C GLY A 111 -48.03 -20.19 40.83
N LYS A 112 -48.51 -19.35 39.89
CA LYS A 112 -48.91 -17.94 40.04
C LYS A 112 -48.11 -17.10 41.05
N THR A 113 -47.02 -16.48 40.61
CA THR A 113 -46.63 -15.17 41.14
C THR A 113 -47.01 -14.10 40.12
N THR A 114 -47.68 -13.07 40.63
CA THR A 114 -48.23 -11.91 39.92
C THR A 114 -47.11 -11.00 39.42
N GLU A 115 -46.19 -11.51 38.60
CA GLU A 115 -45.07 -10.75 38.01
C GLU A 115 -44.88 -11.03 36.50
N GLU A 116 -45.83 -11.73 35.86
CA GLU A 116 -45.73 -12.08 34.44
C GLU A 116 -46.13 -10.95 33.47
N GLU A 117 -46.62 -9.81 33.96
CA GLU A 117 -46.82 -8.64 33.08
C GLU A 117 -45.54 -7.80 32.89
N GLU A 118 -44.59 -7.81 33.83
CA GLU A 118 -43.32 -7.09 33.68
C GLU A 118 -42.29 -7.87 32.84
N THR A 119 -42.32 -9.20 32.86
CA THR A 119 -41.36 -10.03 32.10
C THR A 119 -41.64 -10.08 30.59
N ARG A 120 -42.81 -9.64 30.11
CA ARG A 120 -43.05 -9.45 28.67
C ARG A 120 -42.41 -8.18 28.11
N GLN A 121 -42.04 -7.22 28.96
CA GLN A 121 -41.27 -6.03 28.59
C GLN A 121 -39.75 -6.24 28.65
N ALA A 122 -39.28 -7.41 29.09
CA ALA A 122 -37.84 -7.72 29.22
C ALA A 122 -37.16 -8.19 27.91
N THR A 123 -37.86 -8.24 26.77
CA THR A 123 -37.25 -8.65 25.48
C THR A 123 -36.75 -7.48 24.62
N LEU A 124 -36.82 -6.24 25.12
CA LEU A 124 -36.29 -5.03 24.45
C LEU A 124 -35.35 -4.17 25.34
N ALA A 125 -34.87 -4.69 26.47
CA ALA A 125 -34.03 -3.94 27.42
C ALA A 125 -32.61 -3.59 26.91
N HIS A 126 -32.17 -4.17 25.79
CA HIS A 126 -30.83 -3.92 25.23
C HIS A 126 -30.78 -2.88 24.09
N ARG A 127 -31.86 -2.13 23.84
CA ARG A 127 -31.80 -0.95 22.98
C ARG A 127 -31.37 0.28 23.79
N HIS A 128 -30.08 0.37 24.08
CA HIS A 128 -29.50 1.62 24.57
C HIS A 128 -29.37 2.55 23.36
N TYR A 129 -30.14 3.64 23.32
CA TYR A 129 -29.87 4.71 22.36
C TYR A 129 -28.48 5.26 22.63
N LEU A 130 -27.68 5.49 21.57
CA LEU A 130 -26.39 6.15 21.71
C LEU A 130 -26.62 7.54 22.32
N SER A 131 -26.31 7.71 23.61
CA SER A 131 -26.35 9.02 24.24
C SER A 131 -25.12 9.78 23.75
N TYR A 132 -25.33 10.78 22.90
CA TYR A 132 -24.27 11.66 22.39
C TYR A 132 -23.72 12.61 23.46
N GLU A 133 -23.73 12.21 24.73
CA GLU A 133 -23.32 13.02 25.90
C GLU A 133 -24.06 14.38 25.97
N GLY A 134 -25.27 14.47 25.43
CA GLY A 134 -26.02 15.73 25.33
C GLY A 134 -25.51 16.69 24.24
N VAL A 135 -24.60 16.25 23.36
CA VAL A 135 -23.98 17.10 22.36
C VAL A 135 -24.67 17.03 21.00
N GLY A 136 -24.97 18.20 20.44
CA GLY A 136 -25.58 18.39 19.14
C GLY A 136 -27.09 18.63 19.18
N SER A 137 -27.61 19.24 18.12
CA SER A 137 -29.03 19.60 17.96
C SER A 137 -29.57 19.09 16.62
N GLY A 138 -30.87 18.81 16.56
CA GLY A 138 -31.53 18.36 15.32
C GLY A 138 -31.83 16.87 15.28
N THR A 139 -31.90 16.32 14.07
CA THR A 139 -32.28 14.92 13.83
C THR A 139 -31.24 13.94 14.39
N LEU A 140 -31.62 12.67 14.59
CA LEU A 140 -30.72 11.64 15.13
C LEU A 140 -29.44 11.48 14.29
N PHE A 141 -29.56 11.53 12.97
CA PHE A 141 -28.43 11.44 12.05
C PHE A 141 -27.50 12.67 12.10
N GLN A 142 -28.07 13.87 12.24
CA GLN A 142 -27.28 15.10 12.39
C GLN A 142 -26.47 15.09 13.70
N ARG A 143 -27.11 14.68 14.80
CA ARG A 143 -26.44 14.50 16.10
C ARG A 143 -25.35 13.43 16.06
N GLU A 144 -25.58 12.34 15.34
CA GLU A 144 -24.56 11.30 15.14
C GLU A 144 -23.30 11.87 14.47
N ASN A 145 -23.49 12.60 13.38
CA ASN A 145 -22.38 13.13 12.60
C ASN A 145 -21.59 14.19 13.41
N GLN A 146 -22.29 15.04 14.16
CA GLN A 146 -21.67 16.00 15.07
C GLN A 146 -20.89 15.30 16.19
N TYR A 147 -21.47 14.28 16.82
CA TYR A 147 -20.78 13.53 17.87
C TYR A 147 -19.55 12.79 17.35
N ARG A 148 -19.62 12.23 16.13
CA ARG A 148 -18.44 11.66 15.46
C ARG A 148 -17.33 12.71 15.30
N GLN A 149 -17.66 13.92 14.85
CA GLN A 149 -16.71 15.03 14.74
C GLN A 149 -16.07 15.37 16.09
N ILE A 150 -16.90 15.49 17.14
CA ILE A 150 -16.43 15.84 18.49
C ILE A 150 -15.53 14.74 19.08
N ARG A 151 -15.86 13.46 18.84
CA ARG A 151 -15.00 12.35 19.26
C ARG A 151 -13.64 12.40 18.58
N VAL A 152 -13.60 12.71 17.28
CA VAL A 152 -12.34 12.88 16.53
C VAL A 152 -11.54 14.05 17.10
N ASN A 153 -12.17 15.21 17.32
CA ASN A 153 -11.50 16.38 17.87
C ASN A 153 -10.93 16.11 19.27
N ARG A 154 -11.71 15.51 20.18
CA ARG A 154 -11.24 15.13 21.51
C ARG A 154 -10.11 14.09 21.47
N ALA A 155 -10.16 13.15 20.52
CA ALA A 155 -9.07 12.19 20.33
C ALA A 155 -7.79 12.91 19.88
N ALA A 156 -7.91 13.88 18.96
CA ALA A 156 -6.79 14.69 18.52
C ALA A 156 -6.20 15.53 19.67
N GLU A 157 -7.04 16.21 20.46
CA GLU A 157 -6.62 16.96 21.66
C GLU A 157 -5.89 16.07 22.67
N LYS A 158 -6.44 14.90 22.99
CA LYS A 158 -5.78 13.93 23.90
C LYS A 158 -4.42 13.45 23.38
N VAL A 159 -4.27 13.25 22.07
CA VAL A 159 -2.99 12.88 21.47
C VAL A 159 -1.99 14.03 21.56
N LEU A 160 -2.42 15.27 21.35
CA LEU A 160 -1.57 16.45 21.52
C LEU A 160 -1.14 16.62 22.97
N ASP A 161 -2.07 16.52 23.92
CA ASP A 161 -1.78 16.57 25.36
C ASP A 161 -0.82 15.46 25.78
N TYR A 162 -1.01 14.24 25.28
CA TYR A 162 -0.10 13.14 25.54
C TYR A 162 1.30 13.44 25.01
N ARG A 163 1.44 13.86 23.75
CA ARG A 163 2.71 14.26 23.17
C ARG A 163 3.38 15.39 23.96
N GLN A 164 2.61 16.40 24.37
CA GLN A 164 3.12 17.50 25.17
C GLN A 164 3.66 17.00 26.51
N ARG A 165 2.91 16.15 27.22
CA ARG A 165 3.38 15.56 28.49
C ARG A 165 4.60 14.66 28.31
N GLU A 166 4.68 13.90 27.23
CA GLU A 166 5.88 13.12 26.89
C GLU A 166 7.08 14.04 26.65
N HIS A 167 6.90 15.15 25.92
CA HIS A 167 7.95 16.15 25.71
C HIS A 167 8.38 16.82 27.01
N GLU A 168 7.44 17.17 27.89
CA GLU A 168 7.73 17.73 29.22
C GLU A 168 8.49 16.73 30.10
N ARG A 169 8.12 15.44 30.08
CA ARG A 169 8.84 14.38 30.80
C ARG A 169 10.25 14.13 30.23
N ALA A 170 10.40 14.12 28.91
CA ALA A 170 11.71 13.99 28.27
C ALA A 170 12.61 15.19 28.58
N ALA A 171 12.05 16.41 28.59
CA ALA A 171 12.77 17.62 28.98
C ALA A 171 13.15 17.60 30.47
N ALA A 172 12.32 17.02 31.34
CA ALA A 172 12.61 16.88 32.76
C ALA A 172 13.64 15.78 33.08
N ALA A 173 13.69 14.70 32.29
CA ALA A 173 14.59 13.57 32.48
C ALA A 173 16.01 13.81 31.92
N GLU A 174 16.13 14.57 30.83
CA GLU A 174 17.39 14.75 30.09
C GLU A 174 17.72 16.24 29.92
N GLY A 175 17.99 16.92 31.03
CA GLY A 175 18.33 18.35 31.05
C GLY A 175 19.46 18.72 30.06
N GLU A 176 19.22 19.80 29.32
CA GLU A 176 20.13 20.58 28.45
C GLU A 176 20.52 20.01 27.06
N LEU A 177 20.79 18.71 26.90
CA LEU A 177 21.12 18.14 25.58
C LEU A 177 19.88 17.94 24.68
N VAL A 178 18.75 17.56 25.27
CA VAL A 178 17.47 17.37 24.55
C VAL A 178 16.87 18.69 24.10
N GLU A 179 17.09 19.79 24.84
CA GLU A 179 16.51 21.08 24.49
C GLU A 179 17.04 21.62 23.15
N ARG A 180 18.34 21.44 22.88
CA ARG A 180 18.93 21.82 21.59
C ARG A 180 18.36 21.01 20.43
N ASP A 181 18.24 19.70 20.62
CA ASP A 181 17.67 18.80 19.61
C ASP A 181 16.18 19.06 19.38
N VAL A 182 15.39 19.30 20.44
CA VAL A 182 13.97 19.66 20.35
C VAL A 182 13.80 21.02 19.68
N ARG A 183 14.67 22.00 19.96
CA ARG A 183 14.67 23.30 19.28
C ARG A 183 15.00 23.17 17.81
N GLN A 184 15.97 22.34 17.43
CA GLN A 184 16.30 22.09 16.03
C GLN A 184 15.17 21.36 15.30
N ARG A 185 14.56 20.34 15.94
CA ARG A 185 13.40 19.61 15.39
C ARG A 185 12.20 20.51 15.22
N SER A 186 11.85 21.31 16.23
CA SER A 186 10.73 22.25 16.16
C SER A 186 10.97 23.36 15.14
N HIS A 187 12.20 23.88 15.01
CA HIS A 187 12.56 24.82 13.95
C HIS A 187 12.40 24.19 12.56
N LYS A 188 12.85 22.93 12.38
CA LYS A 188 12.68 22.19 11.13
C LYS A 188 11.20 21.97 10.79
N ILE A 189 10.37 21.61 11.77
CA ILE A 189 8.92 21.43 11.61
C ILE A 189 8.26 22.76 11.22
N LYS A 190 8.65 23.87 11.87
CA LYS A 190 8.15 25.21 11.53
C LYS A 190 8.52 25.60 10.10
N ILE A 191 9.75 25.31 9.67
CA ILE A 191 10.18 25.57 8.29
C ILE A 191 9.35 24.73 7.31
N THR A 192 9.17 23.43 7.55
CA THR A 192 8.41 22.58 6.63
C THR A 192 6.96 23.04 6.52
N GLN A 193 6.32 23.37 7.65
CA GLN A 193 4.96 23.92 7.67
C GLN A 193 4.88 25.28 6.97
N ALA A 194 5.89 26.14 7.11
CA ALA A 194 5.94 27.41 6.42
C ALA A 194 6.09 27.23 4.91
N VAL A 195 6.90 26.26 4.45
CA VAL A 195 7.03 25.91 3.03
C VAL A 195 5.72 25.34 2.50
N GLU A 196 5.08 24.40 3.21
CA GLU A 196 3.78 23.86 2.83
C GLU A 196 2.73 24.97 2.69
N ARG A 197 2.68 25.90 3.65
CA ARG A 197 1.79 27.07 3.58
C ARG A 197 2.11 27.97 2.40
N LEU A 198 3.39 28.27 2.17
CA LEU A 198 3.82 29.08 1.01
C LEU A 198 3.44 28.42 -0.32
N VAL A 199 3.60 27.10 -0.42
CA VAL A 199 3.20 26.34 -1.61
C VAL A 199 1.68 26.40 -1.80
N GLU A 200 0.90 26.23 -0.74
CA GLU A 200 -0.56 26.34 -0.81
C GLU A 200 -0.99 27.76 -1.24
N ASP A 201 -0.39 28.79 -0.65
CA ASP A 201 -0.68 30.19 -1.00
C ASP A 201 -0.35 30.45 -2.50
N LEU A 202 0.76 29.90 -3.01
CA LEU A 202 1.11 29.98 -4.44
C LEU A 202 0.11 29.24 -5.34
N ILE A 203 -0.35 28.06 -4.94
CA ILE A 203 -1.35 27.29 -5.69
C ILE A 203 -2.66 28.08 -5.75
N GLN A 204 -3.12 28.61 -4.62
CA GLN A 204 -4.34 29.42 -4.54
C GLN A 204 -4.22 30.70 -5.38
N GLU A 205 -3.06 31.35 -5.36
CA GLU A 205 -2.79 32.52 -6.19
C GLU A 205 -2.84 32.18 -7.69
N SER A 206 -2.21 31.10 -8.14
CA SER A 206 -2.28 30.63 -9.52
C SER A 206 -3.69 30.20 -9.94
N MET A 207 -4.48 29.61 -9.02
CA MET A 207 -5.90 29.33 -9.25
C MET A 207 -6.71 30.62 -9.45
N ALA A 208 -6.47 31.65 -8.63
CA ALA A 208 -7.14 32.94 -8.72
C ALA A 208 -6.76 33.70 -10.01
N ARG A 209 -5.48 33.64 -10.42
CA ARG A 209 -4.99 34.17 -11.71
C ARG A 209 -5.58 33.44 -12.91
N GLY A 210 -6.03 32.19 -12.71
CA GLY A 210 -6.62 31.37 -13.76
C GLY A 210 -5.59 30.65 -14.62
N ASP A 211 -4.35 30.46 -14.15
CA ASP A 211 -3.26 29.78 -14.85
C ASP A 211 -3.67 28.34 -15.27
N PHE A 212 -4.60 27.73 -14.53
CA PHE A 212 -5.12 26.39 -14.80
C PHE A 212 -6.25 26.32 -15.85
N ARG A 213 -6.79 27.45 -16.33
CA ARG A 213 -7.98 27.45 -17.22
C ARG A 213 -7.66 27.12 -18.68
N ASN A 214 -6.48 27.48 -19.18
CA ASN A 214 -6.09 27.34 -20.59
C ASN A 214 -4.78 26.56 -20.77
N LEU A 215 -4.64 25.44 -20.08
CA LEU A 215 -3.46 24.58 -20.21
C LEU A 215 -3.40 23.96 -21.62
N SER A 216 -2.21 23.94 -22.21
CA SER A 216 -1.97 23.30 -23.50
C SER A 216 -2.28 21.81 -23.41
N GLY A 217 -3.37 21.36 -24.06
CA GLY A 217 -3.80 19.95 -24.02
C GLY A 217 -5.00 19.67 -23.10
N ALA A 218 -5.60 20.69 -22.48
CA ALA A 218 -6.86 20.54 -21.74
C ALA A 218 -7.95 19.88 -22.62
N GLY A 219 -8.58 18.83 -22.09
CA GLY A 219 -9.64 18.07 -22.79
C GLY A 219 -9.17 17.16 -23.93
N LYS A 220 -7.87 17.13 -24.25
CA LYS A 220 -7.32 16.18 -25.23
C LYS A 220 -6.92 14.87 -24.53
N PRO A 221 -7.08 13.71 -25.19
CA PRO A 221 -6.57 12.45 -24.64
C PRO A 221 -5.06 12.55 -24.46
N LEU A 222 -4.56 11.95 -23.37
CA LEU A 222 -3.12 11.87 -23.11
C LEU A 222 -2.42 11.14 -24.27
N THR A 223 -1.22 11.59 -24.64
CA THR A 223 -0.40 10.92 -25.65
C THR A 223 -0.18 9.46 -25.24
N LYS A 224 -0.47 8.53 -26.18
CA LYS A 224 -0.34 7.08 -25.96
C LYS A 224 1.05 6.76 -25.42
N PHE A 225 1.04 6.01 -24.33
CA PHE A 225 2.21 5.76 -23.49
C PHE A 225 3.12 4.73 -24.14
N GLU A 226 4.43 4.78 -23.84
CA GLU A 226 5.24 3.58 -23.92
C GLU A 226 4.71 2.65 -22.83
N ASP A 227 3.82 1.72 -23.21
CA ASP A 227 3.23 0.79 -22.28
C ASP A 227 4.32 -0.15 -21.78
N ASN A 228 4.84 0.09 -20.57
CA ASN A 228 5.60 -0.91 -19.86
C ASN A 228 4.60 -1.96 -19.32
N PRO A 229 4.54 -3.17 -19.89
CA PRO A 229 3.53 -4.17 -19.51
C PRO A 229 3.70 -4.66 -18.06
N TYR A 230 4.86 -4.39 -17.45
CA TYR A 230 5.20 -4.79 -16.09
C TYR A 230 5.00 -3.69 -15.05
N ALA A 231 4.67 -2.46 -15.48
CA ALA A 231 4.42 -1.35 -14.57
C ALA A 231 2.92 -1.04 -14.47
N ASP A 232 2.49 -0.65 -13.28
CA ASP A 232 1.16 -0.12 -13.08
C ASP A 232 0.99 1.19 -13.90
N PRO A 233 -0.03 1.31 -14.76
CA PRO A 233 -0.23 2.49 -15.60
C PRO A 233 -0.33 3.79 -14.82
N MET A 234 -0.95 3.78 -13.63
CA MET A 234 -1.07 4.99 -12.80
C MET A 234 0.31 5.45 -12.32
N THR A 235 1.07 4.55 -11.71
CA THR A 235 2.42 4.83 -11.18
C THR A 235 3.38 5.29 -12.27
N HIS A 236 3.35 4.63 -13.42
CA HIS A 236 4.17 5.00 -14.58
C HIS A 236 3.83 6.43 -15.08
N ASN A 237 2.54 6.74 -15.18
CA ASN A 237 2.09 8.06 -15.62
C ASN A 237 2.47 9.17 -14.64
N LEU A 238 2.36 8.91 -13.33
CA LEU A 238 2.79 9.84 -12.31
C LEU A 238 4.30 10.11 -12.39
N ASN A 239 5.12 9.06 -12.47
CA ASN A 239 6.57 9.20 -12.58
C ASN A 239 6.99 9.95 -13.85
N ARG A 240 6.27 9.75 -14.96
CA ARG A 240 6.48 10.52 -16.19
C ARG A 240 6.17 11.99 -15.98
N ILE A 241 4.99 12.32 -15.44
CA ILE A 241 4.61 13.72 -15.17
C ILE A 241 5.68 14.39 -14.30
N LEU A 242 6.14 13.71 -13.26
CA LEU A 242 7.22 14.22 -12.41
C LEU A 242 8.50 14.47 -13.23
N THR A 243 8.90 13.53 -14.07
CA THR A 243 10.10 13.65 -14.92
C THR A 243 9.99 14.77 -15.95
N ASP A 244 8.84 14.91 -16.60
CA ASP A 244 8.54 15.96 -17.60
C ASP A 244 8.62 17.36 -16.97
N ASN A 245 8.26 17.47 -15.69
CA ASN A 245 8.39 18.69 -14.89
C ASN A 245 9.80 18.87 -14.26
N GLY A 246 10.74 17.99 -14.58
CA GLY A 246 12.12 18.04 -14.07
C GLY A 246 12.27 17.63 -12.60
N TYR A 247 11.25 17.01 -12.00
CA TYR A 247 11.35 16.50 -10.63
C TYR A 247 12.27 15.28 -10.57
N GLN A 248 13.20 15.30 -9.61
CA GLN A 248 14.14 14.22 -9.38
C GLN A 248 14.01 13.70 -7.95
N PRO A 249 13.87 12.38 -7.74
CA PRO A 249 13.88 11.82 -6.41
C PRO A 249 15.19 12.16 -5.67
N PRO A 250 15.15 12.43 -4.35
CA PRO A 250 16.33 12.83 -3.59
C PRO A 250 17.53 11.88 -3.73
N TRP A 251 17.29 10.56 -3.79
CA TRP A 251 18.36 9.58 -3.96
C TRP A 251 19.03 9.64 -5.34
N VAL A 252 18.33 10.07 -6.40
CA VAL A 252 18.91 10.23 -7.75
C VAL A 252 19.90 11.40 -7.74
N VAL A 253 19.51 12.51 -7.10
CA VAL A 253 20.35 13.70 -6.97
C VAL A 253 21.61 13.35 -6.18
N THR A 254 21.46 12.73 -5.00
CA THR A 254 22.62 12.35 -4.18
C THR A 254 23.50 11.31 -4.87
N GLN A 255 22.93 10.37 -5.63
CA GLN A 255 23.72 9.44 -6.43
C GLN A 255 24.60 10.17 -7.47
N ARG A 256 24.02 11.16 -8.16
CA ARG A 256 24.74 11.99 -9.13
C ARG A 256 25.87 12.75 -8.42
N ASP A 257 25.57 13.39 -7.30
CA ASP A 257 26.55 14.16 -6.51
C ASP A 257 27.71 13.27 -6.04
N ILE A 258 27.43 12.05 -5.55
CA ILE A 258 28.45 11.07 -5.18
C ILE A 258 29.34 10.72 -6.38
N ARG A 259 28.74 10.50 -7.55
CA ARG A 259 29.49 10.16 -8.79
C ARG A 259 30.35 11.30 -9.28
N GLU A 260 29.86 12.53 -9.22
CA GLU A 260 30.63 13.72 -9.60
C GLU A 260 31.77 13.99 -8.59
N ALA A 261 31.50 13.88 -7.29
CA ALA A 261 32.49 14.06 -6.24
C ALA A 261 33.64 13.04 -6.34
N ILE A 262 33.33 11.74 -6.51
CA ILE A 262 34.38 10.73 -6.67
C ILE A 262 35.16 10.90 -7.97
N ALA A 263 34.51 11.33 -9.06
CA ALA A 263 35.19 11.60 -10.32
C ALA A 263 36.18 12.78 -10.16
N HIS A 264 35.78 13.82 -9.42
CA HIS A 264 36.64 14.96 -9.11
C HIS A 264 37.85 14.55 -8.26
N ILE A 265 37.63 13.78 -7.18
CA ILE A 265 38.71 13.25 -6.33
C ILE A 265 39.69 12.41 -7.15
N ARG A 266 39.17 11.49 -7.97
CA ARG A 266 40.00 10.64 -8.85
C ARG A 266 40.80 11.46 -9.86
N LYS A 267 40.18 12.48 -10.46
CA LYS A 267 40.86 13.38 -11.39
C LYS A 267 41.97 14.17 -10.70
N LYS A 268 41.72 14.72 -9.51
CA LYS A 268 42.74 15.41 -8.70
C LYS A 268 43.93 14.47 -8.45
N LEU A 269 43.68 13.28 -7.89
CA LEU A 269 44.70 12.29 -7.59
C LEU A 269 45.52 11.90 -8.83
N LEU A 270 44.86 11.63 -9.96
CA LEU A 270 45.52 11.28 -11.21
C LEU A 270 46.40 12.43 -11.72
N VAL A 271 45.88 13.65 -11.77
CA VAL A 271 46.64 14.82 -12.24
C VAL A 271 47.84 15.07 -11.34
N SER A 272 47.67 15.03 -10.01
CA SER A 272 48.80 15.16 -9.09
C SER A 272 49.80 14.04 -9.28
N ARG A 273 49.38 12.77 -9.43
CA ARG A 273 50.32 11.66 -9.63
C ARG A 273 51.04 11.73 -10.97
N ALA A 274 50.38 12.18 -12.02
CA ALA A 274 50.96 12.31 -13.36
C ALA A 274 52.01 13.42 -13.44
N ARG A 275 51.89 14.47 -12.61
CA ARG A 275 52.88 15.55 -12.51
C ARG A 275 54.17 15.10 -11.83
N LEU A 276 54.10 14.08 -10.97
CA LEU A 276 55.21 13.66 -10.14
C LEU A 276 56.13 12.69 -10.92
N GLY A 277 57.44 12.86 -10.72
CA GLY A 277 58.46 11.98 -11.30
C GLY A 277 58.41 10.55 -10.76
N ASP A 278 58.91 9.60 -11.56
CA ASP A 278 59.21 8.25 -11.10
C ASP A 278 60.74 8.03 -11.26
N PRO A 279 61.54 7.88 -10.19
CA PRO A 279 61.20 7.96 -8.76
C PRO A 279 60.94 9.40 -8.26
N MET A 280 60.15 9.53 -7.20
CA MET A 280 59.77 10.82 -6.61
C MET A 280 60.87 11.41 -5.75
N THR A 281 61.09 12.72 -5.87
CA THR A 281 61.95 13.49 -4.95
C THR A 281 61.32 13.58 -3.55
N PRO A 282 62.10 13.79 -2.47
CA PRO A 282 61.54 13.87 -1.11
C PRO A 282 60.54 15.03 -0.93
N ILE A 283 60.72 16.13 -1.67
CA ILE A 283 59.80 17.28 -1.66
C ILE A 283 58.47 16.88 -2.29
N GLU A 284 58.50 16.25 -3.46
CA GLU A 284 57.32 15.71 -4.15
C GLU A 284 56.57 14.67 -3.31
N GLN A 285 57.30 13.84 -2.54
CA GLN A 285 56.70 12.89 -1.61
C GLN A 285 55.95 13.60 -0.49
N SER A 286 56.48 14.70 0.05
CA SER A 286 55.79 15.49 1.07
C SER A 286 54.52 16.14 0.53
N GLN A 287 54.57 16.69 -0.69
CA GLN A 287 53.41 17.27 -1.37
C GLN A 287 52.34 16.20 -1.67
N TRP A 288 52.75 15.01 -2.09
CA TRP A 288 51.83 13.89 -2.29
C TRP A 288 51.13 13.48 -0.99
N LYS A 289 51.87 13.40 0.13
CA LYS A 289 51.29 13.09 1.44
C LYS A 289 50.27 14.13 1.89
N GLN A 290 50.58 15.41 1.77
CA GLN A 290 49.64 16.50 2.09
C GLN A 290 48.36 16.44 1.25
N LEU A 291 48.49 16.16 -0.06
CA LEU A 291 47.33 15.96 -0.93
C LEU A 291 46.51 14.72 -0.52
N CYS A 292 47.15 13.63 -0.11
CA CYS A 292 46.47 12.46 0.40
C CYS A 292 45.69 12.74 1.69
N GLU A 293 46.24 13.55 2.60
CA GLU A 293 45.54 13.99 3.82
C GLU A 293 44.31 14.83 3.47
N PHE A 294 44.43 15.79 2.55
CA PHE A 294 43.30 16.59 2.09
C PHE A 294 42.21 15.72 1.42
N VAL A 295 42.62 14.80 0.55
CA VAL A 295 41.69 13.86 -0.10
C VAL A 295 41.03 12.91 0.91
N GLN A 296 41.74 12.53 1.96
CA GLN A 296 41.19 11.71 3.04
C GLN A 296 40.00 12.42 3.71
N GLU A 297 40.11 13.72 3.99
CA GLU A 297 39.02 14.51 4.53
C GLU A 297 37.82 14.62 3.57
N GLU A 298 38.09 14.85 2.26
CA GLU A 298 37.04 14.84 1.23
C GLU A 298 36.34 13.47 1.14
N LEU A 299 37.09 12.37 1.25
CA LEU A 299 36.56 11.01 1.24
C LEU A 299 35.70 10.71 2.46
N VAL A 300 36.05 11.19 3.65
CA VAL A 300 35.22 11.02 4.85
C VAL A 300 33.86 11.73 4.66
N LYS A 301 33.85 12.94 4.10
CA LYS A 301 32.60 13.65 3.76
C LYS A 301 31.79 12.89 2.71
N LEU A 302 32.45 12.37 1.69
CA LEU A 302 31.83 11.55 0.65
C LEU A 302 31.22 10.27 1.22
N ASN A 303 31.92 9.57 2.12
CA ASN A 303 31.44 8.33 2.74
C ASN A 303 30.21 8.58 3.62
N LYS A 304 30.13 9.72 4.34
CA LYS A 304 28.91 10.13 5.03
C LYS A 304 27.74 10.37 4.07
N MET A 305 28.01 10.95 2.90
CA MET A 305 26.99 11.12 1.86
C MET A 305 26.55 9.75 1.30
N VAL A 306 27.48 8.82 1.10
CA VAL A 306 27.17 7.43 0.72
C VAL A 306 26.29 6.75 1.78
N ASP A 307 26.56 6.94 3.07
CA ASP A 307 25.70 6.41 4.13
C ASP A 307 24.29 6.97 4.04
N SER A 308 24.15 8.29 3.88
CA SER A 308 22.84 8.93 3.73
C SER A 308 22.09 8.43 2.49
N TYR A 309 22.80 8.21 1.37
CA TYR A 309 22.24 7.64 0.16
C TYR A 309 21.77 6.19 0.40
N ASN A 310 22.60 5.35 1.02
CA ASN A 310 22.26 3.95 1.31
C ASN A 310 21.01 3.80 2.19
N LEU A 311 20.71 4.79 3.03
CA LEU A 311 19.49 4.82 3.85
C LEU A 311 18.22 5.18 3.06
N ILE A 312 18.34 5.90 1.95
CA ILE A 312 17.20 6.42 1.17
C ILE A 312 16.90 5.55 -0.06
N VAL A 313 17.89 4.80 -0.55
CA VAL A 313 17.79 4.01 -1.77
C VAL A 313 16.72 2.90 -1.67
N PRO A 314 15.85 2.75 -2.68
CA PRO A 314 14.76 1.78 -2.66
C PRO A 314 15.19 0.33 -2.85
N LEU A 315 16.37 0.07 -3.45
CA LEU A 315 16.85 -1.26 -3.80
C LEU A 315 18.24 -1.53 -3.23
N LEU A 316 18.42 -2.67 -2.55
CA LEU A 316 19.70 -3.07 -1.96
C LEU A 316 20.85 -3.13 -3.00
N THR A 317 20.54 -3.54 -4.23
CA THR A 317 21.50 -3.62 -5.34
C THR A 317 22.06 -2.27 -5.78
N MET A 318 21.38 -1.17 -5.45
CA MET A 318 21.80 0.19 -5.77
C MET A 318 22.61 0.85 -4.66
N GLN A 319 22.77 0.19 -3.50
CA GLN A 319 23.62 0.69 -2.41
C GLN A 319 25.10 0.70 -2.83
N MET A 320 25.84 1.64 -2.26
CA MET A 320 27.25 1.88 -2.56
C MET A 320 28.13 1.54 -1.37
N VAL A 321 29.33 1.02 -1.66
CA VAL A 321 30.35 0.77 -0.64
C VAL A 321 31.19 2.02 -0.44
N HIS A 322 31.71 2.21 0.77
CA HIS A 322 32.65 3.27 1.08
C HIS A 322 33.89 3.24 0.21
N PHE A 323 34.42 4.44 -0.04
CA PHE A 323 35.66 4.65 -0.75
C PHE A 323 36.83 4.70 0.22
N SER A 324 37.85 3.89 -0.04
CA SER A 324 39.09 3.86 0.75
C SER A 324 40.23 4.58 0.03
N LEU A 325 41.01 5.35 0.78
CA LEU A 325 42.14 6.11 0.23
C LEU A 325 43.19 5.21 -0.42
N SER A 326 43.55 4.09 0.23
CA SER A 326 44.53 3.13 -0.30
C SER A 326 44.15 2.65 -1.71
N ARG A 327 42.88 2.27 -1.90
CA ARG A 327 42.37 1.79 -3.18
C ARG A 327 42.36 2.87 -4.26
N GLU A 328 42.03 4.10 -3.88
CA GLU A 328 42.03 5.23 -4.82
C GLU A 328 43.45 5.69 -5.16
N MET A 329 44.41 5.61 -4.23
CA MET A 329 45.84 5.84 -4.49
C MET A 329 46.40 4.80 -5.48
N ASP A 330 46.14 3.51 -5.24
CA ASP A 330 46.59 2.44 -6.14
C ASP A 330 46.01 2.61 -7.54
N ARG A 331 44.73 3.02 -7.62
CA ARG A 331 44.06 3.34 -8.88
C ARG A 331 44.73 4.53 -9.57
N ALA A 332 45.08 5.58 -8.83
CA ALA A 332 45.76 6.75 -9.39
C ALA A 332 47.18 6.41 -9.90
N VAL A 333 47.93 5.58 -9.18
CA VAL A 333 49.27 5.13 -9.61
C VAL A 333 49.17 4.27 -10.88
N LYS A 334 48.26 3.30 -10.92
CA LYS A 334 48.02 2.48 -12.12
C LYS A 334 47.56 3.33 -13.29
N GLY A 335 46.63 4.26 -13.06
CA GLY A 335 46.12 5.18 -14.07
C GLY A 335 47.21 6.11 -14.64
N ALA A 336 48.08 6.65 -13.79
CA ALA A 336 49.20 7.48 -14.23
C ALA A 336 50.22 6.68 -15.07
N ARG A 337 50.52 5.42 -14.69
CA ARG A 337 51.39 4.54 -15.49
C ARG A 337 50.77 4.25 -16.86
N GLN A 338 49.49 3.90 -16.91
CA GLN A 338 48.77 3.66 -18.16
C GLN A 338 48.76 4.90 -19.04
N HIS A 339 48.45 6.06 -18.48
CA HIS A 339 48.44 7.32 -19.21
C HIS A 339 49.80 7.65 -19.84
N LYS A 340 50.92 7.39 -19.14
CA LYS A 340 52.27 7.56 -19.72
C LYS A 340 52.51 6.60 -20.90
N VAL A 341 52.11 5.34 -20.77
CA VAL A 341 52.24 4.34 -21.86
C VAL A 341 51.38 4.72 -23.07
N ASP A 342 50.14 5.16 -22.84
CA ASP A 342 49.25 5.56 -23.92
C ASP A 342 49.74 6.83 -24.63
N GLN A 343 50.31 7.78 -23.89
CA GLN A 343 51.00 8.94 -24.50
C GLN A 343 52.17 8.53 -25.39
N GLN A 344 53.00 7.58 -24.94
CA GLN A 344 54.11 7.07 -25.76
C GLN A 344 53.60 6.40 -27.04
N ARG A 345 52.57 5.55 -26.93
CA ARG A 345 51.94 4.88 -28.08
C ARG A 345 51.35 5.89 -29.07
N GLU A 346 50.68 6.94 -28.60
CA GLU A 346 50.12 7.97 -29.49
C GLU A 346 51.22 8.77 -30.21
N VAL A 347 52.34 9.06 -29.52
CA VAL A 347 53.51 9.70 -30.14
C VAL A 347 54.14 8.78 -31.20
N GLU A 348 54.25 7.48 -30.94
CA GLU A 348 54.75 6.49 -31.89
C GLU A 348 53.85 6.40 -33.13
N LYS A 349 52.54 6.23 -32.96
CA LYS A 349 51.57 6.24 -34.07
C LYS A 349 51.60 7.53 -34.87
N TYR A 350 51.83 8.68 -34.22
CA TYR A 350 51.99 9.95 -34.92
C TYR A 350 53.26 9.96 -35.77
N ARG A 351 54.39 9.49 -35.22
CA ARG A 351 55.66 9.36 -35.95
C ARG A 351 55.54 8.40 -37.13
N GLU A 352 54.86 7.27 -36.99
CA GLU A 352 54.59 6.31 -38.06
C GLU A 352 53.76 6.95 -39.18
N ARG A 353 52.65 7.62 -38.84
CA ARG A 353 51.84 8.36 -39.82
C ARG A 353 52.65 9.44 -40.56
N GLN A 354 53.60 10.10 -39.91
CA GLN A 354 54.49 11.06 -40.56
C GLN A 354 55.51 10.38 -41.49
N LYS A 355 56.04 9.21 -41.11
CA LYS A 355 56.91 8.41 -41.97
C LYS A 355 56.15 7.95 -43.22
N GLU A 356 54.95 7.39 -43.08
CA GLU A 356 54.09 6.97 -44.20
C GLU A 356 53.77 8.13 -45.15
N LYS A 357 53.45 9.32 -44.60
CA LYS A 357 53.23 10.52 -45.42
C LYS A 357 54.49 10.95 -46.17
N ASN A 358 55.65 10.92 -45.51
CA ASN A 358 56.93 11.25 -46.14
C ASN A 358 57.32 10.24 -47.22
N GLU A 359 57.08 8.95 -47.00
CA GLU A 359 57.30 7.89 -48.00
C GLU A 359 56.34 8.02 -49.18
N ASN A 360 55.05 8.25 -48.93
CA ASN A 360 54.08 8.53 -49.99
C ASN A 360 54.42 9.80 -50.79
N ALA A 361 54.91 10.86 -50.14
CA ALA A 361 55.37 12.07 -50.81
C ALA A 361 56.62 11.80 -51.68
N LYS A 362 57.57 10.98 -51.20
CA LYS A 362 58.73 10.54 -52.00
C LYS A 362 58.29 9.70 -53.21
N ASN A 363 57.38 8.74 -53.01
CA ASN A 363 56.83 7.92 -54.09
C ASN A 363 56.07 8.77 -55.13
N ASN A 364 55.25 9.73 -54.69
CA ASN A 364 54.57 10.65 -55.61
C ASN A 364 55.54 11.55 -56.38
N LYS A 365 56.59 12.07 -55.73
CA LYS A 365 57.66 12.81 -56.43
C LYS A 365 58.35 11.93 -57.47
N HIS A 366 58.66 10.68 -57.13
CA HIS A 366 59.29 9.74 -58.05
C HIS A 366 58.38 9.42 -59.25
N ARG A 367 57.08 9.17 -59.01
CA ARG A 367 56.07 8.97 -60.05
C ARG A 367 55.90 10.20 -60.94
N PHE A 368 55.91 11.40 -60.37
CA PHE A 368 55.82 12.66 -61.12
C PHE A 368 57.06 12.90 -62.01
N ILE A 369 58.27 12.67 -61.50
CA ILE A 369 59.51 12.75 -62.30
C ILE A 369 59.50 11.71 -63.42
N PHE A 370 59.06 10.49 -63.15
CA PHE A 370 58.91 9.45 -64.16
C PHE A 370 57.90 9.85 -65.25
N TRP A 371 56.77 10.44 -64.87
CA TRP A 371 55.78 10.97 -65.81
C TRP A 371 56.35 12.10 -66.69
N ILE A 372 57.03 13.09 -66.10
CA ILE A 372 57.70 14.17 -66.87
C ILE A 372 58.68 13.59 -67.90
N LYS A 373 59.51 12.61 -67.50
CA LYS A 373 60.48 11.98 -68.41
C LYS A 373 59.83 11.28 -69.60
N ASN A 374 58.61 10.75 -69.44
CA ASN A 374 57.87 10.08 -70.51
C ASN A 374 57.08 11.05 -71.40
N VAL A 375 56.80 12.27 -70.93
CA VAL A 375 56.06 13.30 -71.70
C VAL A 375 56.99 14.15 -72.58
N PHE A 376 58.25 14.33 -72.19
CA PHE A 376 59.27 15.10 -72.94
C PHE A 376 60.16 14.22 -73.85
N LYS A 377 59.67 13.04 -74.24
CA LYS A 377 60.33 12.09 -75.13
C LYS A 377 59.45 11.88 -76.34
#